data_AF-A0A3A4WIA7-F1
#
_entry.id   AF-A0A3A4WIA7-F1
#
_cell.length_a   1.000
_cell.length_b   1.000
_cell.length_c   1.000
_cell.angle_alpha   90.00
_cell.angle_beta   90.00
_cell.angle_gamma   90.00
#
_symmetry.space_group_name_H-M   'P 1'
#
loop_
_entity.id
_entity.type
_entity.pdbx_description
1 polymer ?
#
loop_
_entity_poly.entity_id
_entity_poly.type
_entity_poly.pdbx_seq_one_letter_code
_entity_poly.pdbx_strand_id
1 'polypeptide(L)'
;MIIERKDAFLAWHGLPDDGRLAAYDGCIRLPGTEAVEAGKVYTAPGPVVRCRWGLHWSRRAIDILRRTPGRFVERVLVWGEVDEEEDKGASTHRQCLAVADASQVYHEFARDWAERALWALALTTGEPPHLDSLRAIEVKRRRLKGEATDEELRTTAEAAEAAVWAARAAAEAEAAVWAAFAKPWRAAARAAAVVMVTRAAAAVVATLAAEAVTWAVARAAMAETEAAMNADLESRLLNLLGYSAAGSGNV
;
A
#
# COMPACT_ATOMS: atom_id res chain seq x y z
N MET A 1 -16.22 10.46 -23.18
CA MET A 1 -15.56 11.59 -23.85
C MET A 1 -14.53 12.16 -22.89
N ILE A 2 -13.24 11.84 -23.08
CA ILE A 2 -12.17 12.46 -22.31
C ILE A 2 -12.04 13.88 -22.86
N ILE A 3 -12.32 14.89 -22.05
CA ILE A 3 -12.09 16.29 -22.43
C ILE A 3 -10.58 16.51 -22.32
N GLU A 4 -9.87 16.68 -23.43
CA GLU A 4 -8.49 17.15 -23.39
C GLU A 4 -8.43 18.54 -22.75
N ARG A 5 -7.94 18.59 -21.51
CA ARG A 5 -7.69 19.82 -20.75
C ARG A 5 -6.19 19.97 -20.58
N LYS A 6 -5.63 21.07 -21.08
CA LYS A 6 -4.18 21.33 -21.05
C LYS A 6 -3.63 21.54 -19.63
N ASP A 7 -4.50 21.90 -18.69
CA ASP A 7 -4.20 22.10 -17.27
C ASP A 7 -4.50 20.86 -16.40
N ALA A 8 -4.87 19.74 -17.02
CA ALA A 8 -5.24 18.53 -16.31
C ALA A 8 -4.15 17.45 -16.35
N PHE A 9 -4.05 16.67 -15.28
CA PHE A 9 -3.18 15.49 -15.21
C PHE A 9 -3.87 14.31 -14.56
N LEU A 10 -3.38 13.12 -14.87
CA LEU A 10 -3.89 11.89 -14.28
C LEU A 10 -3.27 11.63 -12.91
N ALA A 11 -4.08 11.19 -11.97
CA ALA A 11 -3.67 10.83 -10.62
C ALA A 11 -4.47 9.62 -10.11
N TRP A 12 -4.16 9.18 -8.89
CA TRP A 12 -4.83 8.10 -8.19
C TRP A 12 -5.54 8.63 -6.96
N HIS A 13 -6.65 8.02 -6.60
CA HIS A 13 -7.33 8.29 -5.33
C HIS A 13 -7.81 6.98 -4.70
N GLY A 14 -7.68 6.86 -3.39
CA GLY A 14 -8.24 5.76 -2.61
C GLY A 14 -9.55 6.20 -1.97
N LEU A 15 -10.57 5.34 -1.99
CA LEU A 15 -11.86 5.60 -1.37
C LEU A 15 -12.07 4.71 -0.15
N PRO A 16 -12.84 5.16 0.85
CA PRO A 16 -13.28 4.31 1.96
C PRO A 16 -14.05 3.07 1.49
N ASP A 17 -14.25 2.13 2.41
CA ASP A 17 -14.92 0.85 2.16
C ASP A 17 -16.39 0.95 1.74
N ASP A 18 -17.01 2.11 1.93
CA ASP A 18 -18.37 2.38 1.46
C ASP A 18 -18.41 2.94 0.03
N GLY A 19 -17.24 3.16 -0.60
CA GLY A 19 -17.11 3.66 -1.97
C GLY A 19 -17.58 5.11 -2.15
N ARG A 20 -17.62 5.89 -1.07
CA ARG A 20 -18.21 7.23 -1.05
C ARG A 20 -17.16 8.29 -0.74
N LEU A 21 -17.46 9.53 -1.12
CA LEU A 21 -16.58 10.66 -0.79
C LEU A 21 -16.44 10.81 0.73
N ALA A 22 -15.21 10.87 1.21
CA ALA A 22 -14.92 11.12 2.62
C ALA A 22 -15.15 12.60 2.95
N ALA A 23 -15.63 12.88 4.17
CA ALA A 23 -15.85 14.25 4.65
C ALA A 23 -14.57 15.12 4.67
N TYR A 24 -13.39 14.49 4.60
CA TYR A 24 -12.08 15.14 4.56
C TYR A 24 -11.64 15.59 3.15
N ASP A 25 -12.34 15.21 2.06
CA ASP A 25 -12.04 15.63 0.68
C ASP A 25 -12.61 17.03 0.33
N GLY A 26 -12.70 17.92 1.33
CA GLY A 26 -13.12 19.31 1.14
C GLY A 26 -14.55 19.51 0.65
N CYS A 27 -15.36 18.47 0.45
CA CYS A 27 -16.78 18.60 0.18
C CYS A 27 -17.54 18.55 1.51
N ILE A 28 -17.72 19.68 2.19
CA ILE A 28 -18.77 19.74 3.22
C ILE A 28 -20.13 19.58 2.51
N ARG A 29 -20.68 18.37 2.64
CA ARG A 29 -21.87 18.17 3.46
C ARG A 29 -21.85 16.79 4.13
N LEU A 30 -21.72 16.79 5.46
CA LEU A 30 -22.25 15.73 6.33
C LEU A 30 -23.77 15.61 6.10
N PRO A 31 -24.48 14.51 6.44
CA PRO A 31 -24.17 13.07 6.33
C PRO A 31 -24.67 12.49 4.97
N GLY A 32 -23.99 11.48 4.41
CA GLY A 32 -24.42 10.81 3.18
C GLY A 32 -23.67 11.23 1.91
N THR A 33 -22.33 11.30 1.92
CA THR A 33 -21.52 10.21 1.35
C THR A 33 -22.04 9.77 -0.02
N GLU A 34 -21.94 10.64 -1.04
CA GLU A 34 -22.35 10.26 -2.40
C GLU A 34 -21.42 9.16 -2.93
N ALA A 35 -22.00 8.14 -3.57
CA ALA A 35 -21.23 7.09 -4.23
C ALA A 35 -20.39 7.70 -5.34
N VAL A 36 -19.14 7.26 -5.45
CA VAL A 36 -18.32 7.67 -6.57
C VAL A 36 -18.78 6.99 -7.86
N GLU A 37 -18.93 7.77 -8.92
CA GLU A 37 -19.39 7.30 -10.22
C GLU A 37 -18.37 7.62 -11.31
N ALA A 38 -18.08 6.64 -12.18
CA ALA A 38 -17.23 6.85 -13.35
C ALA A 38 -17.84 7.90 -14.29
N GLY A 39 -17.01 8.79 -14.80
CA GLY A 39 -17.38 9.92 -15.64
C GLY A 39 -17.75 11.20 -14.87
N LYS A 40 -18.06 11.11 -13.57
CA LYS A 40 -18.52 12.25 -12.77
C LYS A 40 -17.37 13.21 -12.41
N VAL A 41 -17.66 14.51 -12.48
CA VAL A 41 -16.79 15.58 -12.01
C VAL A 41 -17.23 16.04 -10.63
N TYR A 42 -16.27 16.11 -9.72
CA TYR A 42 -16.41 16.66 -8.38
C TYR A 42 -15.65 17.98 -8.29
N THR A 43 -16.20 18.92 -7.54
CA THR A 43 -15.63 20.26 -7.35
C THR A 43 -15.61 20.62 -5.87
N ALA A 44 -14.43 20.99 -5.36
CA ALA A 44 -14.30 21.55 -4.03
C ALA A 44 -14.91 22.98 -4.00
N PRO A 45 -15.78 23.29 -3.02
CA PRO A 45 -16.49 24.57 -2.97
C PRO A 45 -15.65 25.75 -2.44
N GLY A 46 -14.44 25.49 -1.94
CA GLY A 46 -13.59 26.48 -1.28
C GLY A 46 -12.13 26.44 -1.75
N PRO A 47 -11.30 27.35 -1.22
CA PRO A 47 -9.89 27.42 -1.60
C PRO A 47 -9.18 26.11 -1.26
N VAL A 48 -8.29 25.68 -2.15
CA VAL A 48 -7.51 24.47 -1.93
C VAL A 48 -6.48 24.73 -0.84
N VAL A 49 -6.62 24.03 0.27
CA VAL A 49 -5.68 23.99 1.39
C VAL A 49 -5.44 22.53 1.71
N ARG A 50 -4.30 22.00 1.27
CA ARG A 50 -3.99 20.57 1.42
C ARG A 50 -4.19 20.07 2.85
N CYS A 51 -4.77 18.88 2.98
CA CYS A 51 -5.21 18.25 4.24
C CYS A 51 -6.35 18.95 4.99
N ARG A 52 -6.85 20.10 4.53
CA ARG A 52 -7.95 20.84 5.17
C ARG A 52 -9.15 20.99 4.25
N TRP A 53 -8.91 21.31 2.98
CA TRP A 53 -9.91 21.62 1.97
C TRP A 53 -9.39 21.31 0.56
N GLY A 54 -10.10 20.47 -0.18
CA GLY A 54 -9.81 20.13 -1.57
C GLY A 54 -9.97 18.64 -1.84
N LEU A 55 -10.07 18.26 -3.11
CA LEU A 55 -10.21 16.87 -3.53
C LEU A 55 -8.84 16.23 -3.58
N HIS A 56 -8.60 15.24 -2.71
CA HIS A 56 -7.30 14.58 -2.59
C HIS A 56 -7.00 13.62 -3.74
N TRP A 57 -5.71 13.42 -3.97
CA TRP A 57 -5.15 12.48 -4.92
C TRP A 57 -3.65 12.26 -4.64
N SER A 58 -3.07 11.24 -5.27
CA SER A 58 -1.63 11.00 -5.31
C SER A 58 -1.16 10.77 -6.74
N ARG A 59 0.05 11.22 -7.08
CA ARG A 59 0.64 10.98 -8.42
C ARG A 59 0.82 9.50 -8.69
N ARG A 60 1.35 8.78 -7.70
CA ARG A 60 1.73 7.37 -7.78
C ARG A 60 0.69 6.53 -7.06
N ALA A 61 0.39 5.34 -7.59
CA ALA A 61 -0.58 4.45 -6.94
C ALA A 61 -0.12 4.01 -5.55
N ILE A 62 1.18 3.78 -5.35
CA ILE A 62 1.69 3.31 -4.06
C ILE A 62 1.45 4.29 -2.91
N ASP A 63 1.36 5.58 -3.22
CA ASP A 63 1.15 6.63 -2.23
C ASP A 63 -0.27 6.62 -1.66
N ILE A 64 -1.27 6.10 -2.41
CA ILE A 64 -2.64 5.98 -1.88
C ILE A 64 -2.71 4.97 -0.74
N LEU A 65 -1.88 3.92 -0.78
CA LEU A 65 -1.79 2.91 0.27
C LEU A 65 -1.22 3.47 1.58
N ARG A 66 -0.49 4.59 1.52
CA ARG A 66 0.05 5.27 2.71
C ARG A 66 -0.97 6.16 3.40
N ARG A 67 -2.02 6.57 2.69
CA ARG A 67 -2.86 7.71 3.07
C ARG A 67 -4.35 7.37 3.21
N THR A 68 -4.87 6.40 2.46
CA THR A 68 -6.30 6.03 2.53
C THR A 68 -6.49 4.52 2.68
N PRO A 69 -6.96 4.03 3.84
CA PRO A 69 -7.05 2.61 4.16
C PRO A 69 -8.33 1.93 3.64
N GLY A 70 -8.91 2.41 2.54
CA GLY A 70 -10.14 1.84 1.99
C GLY A 70 -9.89 0.95 0.77
N ARG A 71 -10.85 0.06 0.49
CA ARG A 71 -10.68 -0.97 -0.55
C ARG A 71 -10.87 -0.50 -1.98
N PHE A 72 -11.45 0.66 -2.20
CA PHE A 72 -11.76 1.16 -3.54
C PHE A 72 -10.63 2.04 -4.08
N VAL A 73 -10.37 1.93 -5.38
CA VAL A 73 -9.42 2.76 -6.11
C VAL A 73 -10.11 3.54 -7.22
N GLU A 74 -9.71 4.78 -7.42
CA GLU A 74 -10.10 5.60 -8.56
C GLU A 74 -8.88 5.96 -9.41
N ARG A 75 -9.05 5.89 -10.72
CA ARG A 75 -8.21 6.65 -11.66
C ARG A 75 -8.91 7.97 -11.92
N VAL A 76 -8.19 9.08 -11.72
CA VAL A 76 -8.80 10.41 -11.76
C VAL A 76 -8.07 11.35 -12.70
N LEU A 77 -8.82 12.29 -13.28
CA LEU A 77 -8.29 13.47 -13.95
C LEU A 77 -8.43 14.66 -13.00
N VAL A 78 -7.35 15.41 -12.78
CA VAL A 78 -7.26 16.49 -11.78
C VAL A 78 -6.92 17.80 -12.46
N TRP A 79 -7.56 18.92 -12.06
CA TRP A 79 -7.25 20.27 -12.56
C TRP A 79 -7.75 21.39 -11.61
N GLY A 80 -7.52 22.65 -12.00
CA GLY A 80 -7.88 23.84 -11.22
C GLY A 80 -6.75 24.32 -10.33
N GLU A 81 -7.08 24.86 -9.16
CA GLU A 81 -6.06 25.13 -8.14
C GLU A 81 -5.53 23.80 -7.59
N VAL A 82 -4.22 23.72 -7.41
CA VAL A 82 -3.52 22.53 -6.95
C VAL A 82 -2.54 22.90 -5.84
N ASP A 83 -2.58 22.14 -4.76
CA ASP A 83 -1.59 22.17 -3.68
C ASP A 83 -1.03 20.74 -3.53
N GLU A 84 0.26 20.58 -3.85
CA GLU A 84 0.93 19.28 -3.99
C GLU A 84 2.17 19.20 -3.08
N GLU A 85 2.32 18.04 -2.43
CA GLU A 85 3.52 17.59 -1.74
C GLU A 85 4.05 16.31 -2.42
N GLU A 86 5.17 15.78 -1.92
CA GLU A 86 5.85 14.62 -2.51
C GLU A 86 4.94 13.40 -2.73
N ASP A 87 4.02 13.11 -1.80
CA ASP A 87 3.20 11.88 -1.82
C ASP A 87 1.68 12.12 -1.90
N LYS A 88 1.24 13.37 -1.93
CA LYS A 88 -0.18 13.72 -1.94
C LYS A 88 -0.42 15.12 -2.48
N GLY A 89 -1.58 15.32 -3.08
CA GLY A 89 -2.06 16.64 -3.45
C GLY A 89 -3.54 16.81 -3.16
N ALA A 90 -3.99 18.06 -3.25
CA ALA A 90 -5.38 18.45 -3.24
C ALA A 90 -5.66 19.34 -4.46
N SER A 91 -6.89 19.33 -4.95
CA SER A 91 -7.29 20.11 -6.11
C SER A 91 -8.70 20.67 -6.02
N THR A 92 -8.98 21.70 -6.82
CA THR A 92 -10.35 22.22 -6.96
C THR A 92 -11.25 21.22 -7.67
N HIS A 93 -10.74 20.52 -8.68
CA HIS A 93 -11.57 19.64 -9.49
C HIS A 93 -10.94 18.26 -9.69
N ARG A 94 -11.80 17.24 -9.61
CA ARG A 94 -11.43 15.83 -9.86
C ARG A 94 -12.54 15.17 -10.66
N GLN A 95 -12.20 14.52 -11.77
CA GLN A 95 -13.10 13.62 -12.48
C GLN A 95 -12.74 12.18 -12.15
N CYS A 96 -13.70 11.37 -11.70
CA CYS A 96 -13.53 9.93 -11.64
C CYS A 96 -13.57 9.38 -13.06
N LEU A 97 -12.45 8.84 -13.56
CA LEU A 97 -12.40 8.21 -14.88
C LEU A 97 -12.84 6.74 -14.80
N ALA A 98 -12.42 6.06 -13.74
CA ALA A 98 -12.82 4.69 -13.42
C ALA A 98 -12.68 4.46 -11.91
N VAL A 99 -13.51 3.57 -11.38
CA VAL A 99 -13.50 3.14 -9.97
C VAL A 99 -13.72 1.63 -9.88
N ALA A 100 -13.01 0.96 -8.97
CA ALA A 100 -13.17 -0.48 -8.72
C ALA A 100 -12.81 -0.86 -7.29
N ASP A 101 -13.36 -1.99 -6.83
CA ASP A 101 -12.92 -2.64 -5.59
C ASP A 101 -11.57 -3.32 -5.84
N ALA A 102 -10.52 -2.81 -5.20
CA ALA A 102 -9.14 -3.27 -5.35
C ALA A 102 -8.70 -4.21 -4.22
N SER A 103 -9.62 -4.69 -3.37
CA SER A 103 -9.31 -5.57 -2.23
C SER A 103 -8.37 -6.73 -2.60
N GLN A 104 -8.73 -7.47 -3.65
CA GLN A 104 -7.95 -8.62 -4.09
C GLN A 104 -6.57 -8.19 -4.60
N VAL A 105 -6.51 -7.14 -5.43
CA VAL A 105 -5.25 -6.60 -5.95
C VAL A 105 -4.32 -6.17 -4.82
N TYR A 106 -4.84 -5.46 -3.81
CA TYR A 106 -4.05 -5.02 -2.67
C TYR A 106 -3.52 -6.20 -1.85
N HIS A 107 -4.33 -7.23 -1.61
CA HIS A 107 -3.89 -8.41 -0.87
C HIS A 107 -2.85 -9.23 -1.64
N GLU A 108 -3.02 -9.42 -2.94
CA GLU A 108 -2.06 -10.13 -3.78
C GLU A 108 -0.75 -9.37 -3.89
N PHE A 109 -0.82 -8.05 -4.14
CA PHE A 109 0.33 -7.16 -4.17
C PHE A 109 1.12 -7.21 -2.85
N ALA A 110 0.42 -7.05 -1.72
CA ALA A 110 1.05 -7.08 -0.41
C ALA A 110 1.72 -8.43 -0.12
N ARG A 111 1.04 -9.54 -0.44
CA ARG A 111 1.61 -10.90 -0.32
C ARG A 111 2.87 -11.05 -1.16
N ASP A 112 2.82 -10.68 -2.44
CA ASP A 112 3.95 -10.83 -3.36
C ASP A 112 5.19 -10.08 -2.88
N TRP A 113 5.01 -8.85 -2.45
CA TRP A 113 6.12 -8.04 -1.96
C TRP A 113 6.64 -8.48 -0.59
N ALA A 114 5.77 -9.01 0.28
CA ALA A 114 6.21 -9.65 1.53
C ALA A 114 7.06 -10.91 1.26
N GLU A 115 6.64 -11.77 0.32
CA GLU A 115 7.39 -12.97 -0.06
C GLU A 115 8.74 -12.61 -0.68
N ARG A 116 8.76 -11.64 -1.61
CA ARG A 116 10.02 -11.13 -2.21
C ARG A 116 10.96 -10.57 -1.15
N ALA A 117 10.45 -9.82 -0.18
CA ALA A 117 11.25 -9.24 0.90
C ALA A 117 11.85 -10.33 1.81
N LEU A 118 11.10 -11.37 2.15
CA LEU A 118 11.61 -12.50 2.93
C LEU A 118 12.76 -13.23 2.21
N TRP A 119 12.61 -13.48 0.90
CA TRP A 119 13.65 -14.13 0.12
C TRP A 119 14.88 -13.23 -0.10
N ALA A 120 14.69 -11.93 -0.34
CA ALA A 120 15.80 -10.98 -0.44
C ALA A 120 16.59 -10.89 0.86
N LEU A 121 15.90 -10.90 2.01
CA LEU A 121 16.55 -10.97 3.32
C LEU A 121 17.37 -12.25 3.46
N ALA A 122 16.81 -13.40 3.10
CA ALA A 122 17.49 -14.69 3.20
C ALA A 122 18.78 -14.74 2.36
N LEU A 123 18.76 -14.17 1.16
CA LEU A 123 19.95 -14.03 0.32
C LEU A 123 21.00 -13.11 0.95
N THR A 124 20.58 -12.06 1.66
CA THR A 124 21.48 -11.06 2.26
C THR A 124 22.10 -11.53 3.58
N THR A 125 21.34 -12.29 4.37
CA THR A 125 21.80 -12.82 5.67
C THR A 125 22.49 -14.17 5.53
N GLY A 126 22.14 -14.96 4.51
CA GLY A 126 22.55 -16.37 4.38
C GLY A 126 21.68 -17.31 5.22
N GLU A 127 20.61 -16.81 5.84
CA GLU A 127 19.70 -17.58 6.68
C GLU A 127 18.37 -17.80 5.94
N PRO A 128 17.76 -18.99 6.00
CA PRO A 128 16.48 -19.23 5.36
C PRO A 128 15.35 -18.39 6.01
N PRO A 129 14.28 -18.05 5.27
CA PRO A 129 13.11 -17.42 5.86
C PRO A 129 12.50 -18.27 6.98
N HIS A 130 11.95 -17.63 8.00
CA HIS A 130 11.27 -18.33 9.08
C HIS A 130 10.06 -19.12 8.56
N LEU A 131 9.92 -20.39 8.96
CA LEU A 131 8.86 -21.28 8.46
C LEU A 131 7.46 -20.75 8.73
N ASP A 132 7.24 -20.11 9.88
CA ASP A 132 5.92 -19.56 10.21
C ASP A 132 5.55 -18.36 9.33
N SER A 133 6.52 -17.55 8.88
CA SER A 133 6.26 -16.49 7.91
C SER A 133 5.86 -17.07 6.54
N LEU A 134 6.51 -18.15 6.11
CA LEU A 134 6.16 -18.85 4.87
C LEU A 134 4.77 -19.50 4.96
N ARG A 135 4.45 -20.11 6.09
CA ARG A 135 3.12 -20.69 6.35
C ARG A 135 2.03 -19.62 6.29
N ALA A 136 2.26 -18.47 6.92
CA ALA A 136 1.31 -17.36 6.93
C ALA A 136 1.04 -16.86 5.48
N ILE A 137 2.09 -16.71 4.65
CA ILE A 137 1.95 -16.36 3.23
C ILE A 137 1.15 -17.41 2.45
N GLU A 138 1.41 -18.69 2.68
CA GLU A 138 0.69 -19.78 2.01
C GLU A 138 -0.79 -19.82 2.42
N VAL A 139 -1.09 -19.65 3.70
CA VAL A 139 -2.48 -19.57 4.16
C VAL A 139 -3.19 -18.34 3.58
N LYS A 140 -2.52 -17.19 3.46
CA LYS A 140 -3.07 -16.02 2.75
C LYS A 140 -3.37 -16.34 1.29
N ARG A 141 -2.46 -17.04 0.60
CA ARG A 141 -2.64 -17.47 -0.80
C ARG A 141 -3.85 -18.40 -0.96
N ARG A 142 -4.01 -19.38 -0.07
CA ARG A 142 -5.19 -20.27 -0.01
C ARG A 142 -6.47 -19.49 0.32
N ARG A 143 -6.42 -18.57 1.29
CA ARG A 143 -7.56 -17.75 1.71
C ARG A 143 -8.09 -16.88 0.57
N LEU A 144 -7.21 -16.31 -0.25
CA LEU A 144 -7.58 -15.53 -1.44
C LEU A 144 -8.26 -16.39 -2.53
N LYS A 145 -8.01 -17.70 -2.54
CA LYS A 145 -8.71 -18.68 -3.40
C LYS A 145 -9.98 -19.26 -2.75
N GLY A 146 -10.29 -18.90 -1.50
CA GLY A 146 -11.40 -19.49 -0.74
C GLY A 146 -11.09 -20.87 -0.15
N GLU A 147 -9.83 -21.29 -0.12
CA GLU A 147 -9.36 -22.62 0.32
C GLU A 147 -8.90 -22.66 1.80
N ALA A 148 -9.00 -21.53 2.49
CA ALA A 148 -8.68 -21.40 3.91
C ALA A 148 -9.66 -20.43 4.58
N THR A 149 -9.83 -20.59 5.88
CA THR A 149 -10.70 -19.77 6.73
C THR A 149 -9.98 -18.53 7.26
N ASP A 150 -10.75 -17.54 7.72
CA ASP A 150 -10.19 -16.38 8.43
C ASP A 150 -9.50 -16.78 9.74
N GLU A 151 -9.97 -17.86 10.38
CA GLU A 151 -9.38 -18.38 11.62
C GLU A 151 -8.02 -19.05 11.38
N GLU A 152 -7.88 -19.84 10.31
CA GLU A 152 -6.58 -20.39 9.89
C GLU A 152 -5.60 -19.26 9.56
N LEU A 153 -6.07 -18.21 8.88
CA LEU A 153 -5.25 -17.04 8.57
C LEU A 153 -4.79 -16.32 9.84
N ARG A 154 -5.72 -16.02 10.75
CA ARG A 154 -5.42 -15.35 12.03
C ARG A 154 -4.39 -16.13 12.85
N THR A 155 -4.63 -17.42 13.03
CA THR A 155 -3.76 -18.29 13.84
C THR A 155 -2.34 -18.37 13.26
N THR A 156 -2.21 -18.52 11.95
CA THR A 156 -0.89 -18.56 11.31
C THR A 156 -0.18 -17.20 11.31
N ALA A 157 -0.94 -16.11 11.22
CA ALA A 157 -0.38 -14.78 11.34
C ALA A 157 0.13 -14.48 12.76
N GLU A 158 -0.60 -14.89 13.80
CA GLU A 158 -0.17 -14.78 15.20
C GLU A 158 1.10 -15.59 15.48
N ALA A 159 1.19 -16.80 14.94
CA ALA A 159 2.41 -17.61 15.03
C ALA A 159 3.61 -16.93 14.33
N ALA A 160 3.39 -16.37 13.14
CA ALA A 160 4.43 -15.63 12.44
C ALA A 160 4.86 -14.38 13.23
N GLU A 161 3.92 -13.63 13.80
CA GLU A 161 4.21 -12.47 14.64
C GLU A 161 5.00 -12.86 15.90
N ALA A 162 4.61 -13.93 16.59
CA ALA A 162 5.34 -14.42 17.76
C ALA A 162 6.80 -14.79 17.39
N ALA A 163 7.02 -15.43 16.25
CA ALA A 163 8.35 -15.74 15.76
C ALA A 163 9.20 -14.49 15.48
N VAL A 164 8.59 -13.41 14.95
CA VAL A 164 9.25 -12.12 14.76
C VAL A 164 9.73 -11.54 16.08
N TRP A 165 8.86 -11.50 17.08
CA TRP A 165 9.19 -10.96 18.39
C TRP A 165 10.26 -11.79 19.10
N ALA A 166 10.24 -13.11 18.94
CA ALA A 166 11.27 -14.00 19.45
C ALA A 166 12.63 -13.76 18.76
N ALA A 167 12.65 -13.66 17.43
CA ALA A 167 13.87 -13.37 16.65
C ALA A 167 14.45 -12.00 17.02
N ARG A 168 13.58 -11.00 17.22
CA ARG A 168 13.98 -9.68 17.73
C ARG A 168 14.67 -9.77 19.08
N ALA A 169 14.04 -10.42 20.04
CA ALA A 169 14.56 -10.55 21.39
C ALA A 169 15.92 -11.28 21.39
N ALA A 170 16.07 -12.33 20.57
CA ALA A 170 17.32 -13.05 20.39
C ALA A 170 18.42 -12.15 19.80
N ALA A 171 18.10 -11.37 18.76
CA ALA A 171 19.05 -10.45 18.13
C ALA A 171 19.44 -9.27 19.04
N GLU A 172 18.49 -8.75 19.84
CA GLU A 172 18.77 -7.74 20.87
C GLU A 172 19.66 -8.31 21.98
N ALA A 173 19.42 -9.54 22.42
CA ALA A 173 20.27 -10.23 23.39
C ALA A 173 21.68 -10.49 22.85
N GLU A 174 21.80 -10.96 21.61
CA GLU A 174 23.09 -11.13 20.94
C GLU A 174 23.82 -9.79 20.79
N ALA A 175 23.13 -8.73 20.37
CA ALA A 175 23.70 -7.40 20.26
C ALA A 175 24.18 -6.88 21.62
N ALA A 176 23.46 -7.16 22.71
CA ALA A 176 23.88 -6.83 24.07
C ALA A 176 25.16 -7.57 24.48
N VAL A 177 25.29 -8.86 24.10
CA VAL A 177 26.52 -9.63 24.30
C VAL A 177 27.67 -9.02 23.49
N TRP A 178 27.49 -8.75 22.20
CA TRP A 178 28.55 -8.17 21.35
C TRP A 178 28.90 -6.72 21.69
N ALA A 179 27.96 -5.94 22.23
CA ALA A 179 28.23 -4.61 22.78
C ALA A 179 29.24 -4.67 23.93
N ALA A 180 29.30 -5.80 24.66
CA ALA A 180 30.32 -6.05 25.67
C ALA A 180 31.71 -6.44 25.09
N PHE A 181 31.80 -6.84 23.81
CA PHE A 181 33.02 -7.37 23.18
C PHE A 181 33.56 -6.57 21.95
N ALA A 182 32.92 -5.46 21.57
CA ALA A 182 33.34 -4.46 20.56
C ALA A 182 33.30 -4.83 19.05
N LYS A 183 32.28 -4.31 18.34
CA LYS A 183 32.28 -3.52 17.06
C LYS A 183 30.82 -3.46 16.55
N PRO A 184 30.00 -2.49 17.02
CA PRO A 184 28.55 -2.68 17.19
C PRO A 184 27.65 -2.49 15.97
N TRP A 185 28.12 -1.87 14.88
CA TRP A 185 27.19 -1.30 13.88
C TRP A 185 26.63 -2.31 12.87
N ARG A 186 27.37 -3.37 12.50
CA ARG A 186 26.89 -4.37 11.51
C ARG A 186 25.89 -5.36 12.09
N ALA A 187 26.11 -5.81 13.33
CA ALA A 187 25.21 -6.72 14.03
C ALA A 187 23.87 -6.03 14.36
N ALA A 188 23.93 -4.79 14.87
CA ALA A 188 22.73 -3.99 15.14
C ALA A 188 21.93 -3.67 13.87
N ALA A 189 22.60 -3.36 12.74
CA ALA A 189 21.94 -3.12 11.46
C ALA A 189 21.27 -4.38 10.89
N ARG A 190 21.92 -5.56 11.01
CA ARG A 190 21.33 -6.85 10.60
C ARG A 190 20.12 -7.22 11.47
N ALA A 191 20.24 -7.09 12.79
CA ALA A 191 19.15 -7.32 13.73
C ALA A 191 17.94 -6.42 13.42
N ALA A 192 18.18 -5.12 13.21
CA ALA A 192 17.13 -4.17 12.85
C ALA A 192 16.47 -4.50 11.50
N ALA A 193 17.24 -4.93 10.51
CA ALA A 193 16.72 -5.33 9.19
C ALA A 193 15.82 -6.58 9.28
N VAL A 194 16.25 -7.62 10.00
CA VAL A 194 15.47 -8.85 10.21
C VAL A 194 14.15 -8.52 10.90
N VAL A 195 14.18 -7.72 11.97
CA VAL A 195 12.99 -7.32 12.74
C VAL A 195 12.02 -6.48 11.92
N MET A 196 12.51 -5.56 11.10
CA MET A 196 11.64 -4.73 10.26
C MET A 196 10.96 -5.55 9.16
N VAL A 197 11.68 -6.40 8.44
CA VAL A 197 11.11 -7.21 7.35
C VAL A 197 10.10 -8.22 7.87
N THR A 198 10.44 -8.91 8.95
CA THR A 198 9.57 -9.96 9.50
C THR A 198 8.29 -9.36 10.10
N ARG A 199 8.37 -8.21 10.79
CA ARG A 199 7.18 -7.48 11.28
C ARG A 199 6.27 -7.04 10.14
N ALA A 200 6.84 -6.67 9.00
CA ALA A 200 6.08 -6.39 7.78
C ALA A 200 5.32 -7.61 7.31
N ALA A 201 6.01 -8.75 7.15
CA ALA A 201 5.42 -9.98 6.65
C ALA A 201 4.29 -10.48 7.55
N ALA A 202 4.46 -10.44 8.88
CA ALA A 202 3.41 -10.85 9.82
C ALA A 202 2.18 -9.91 9.76
N ALA A 203 2.39 -8.60 9.72
CA ALA A 203 1.28 -7.64 9.72
C ALA A 203 0.53 -7.58 8.38
N VAL A 204 1.23 -7.78 7.25
CA VAL A 204 0.66 -7.95 5.90
C VAL A 204 -0.29 -9.14 5.84
N VAL A 205 0.05 -10.21 6.55
CA VAL A 205 -0.74 -11.45 6.55
C VAL A 205 -1.92 -11.36 7.53
N ALA A 206 -1.75 -10.69 8.68
CA ALA A 206 -2.76 -10.61 9.74
C ALA A 206 -3.90 -9.61 9.48
N THR A 207 -3.66 -8.50 8.78
CA THR A 207 -4.61 -7.37 8.74
C THR A 207 -5.35 -7.23 7.41
N LEU A 208 -6.66 -6.95 7.51
CA LEU A 208 -7.49 -6.46 6.40
C LEU A 208 -7.24 -4.96 6.08
N ALA A 209 -6.26 -4.31 6.71
CA ALA A 209 -6.04 -2.88 6.58
C ALA A 209 -4.65 -2.57 6.01
N ALA A 210 -4.64 -1.74 4.96
CA ALA A 210 -3.48 -1.34 4.17
C ALA A 210 -2.35 -0.63 4.94
N GLU A 211 -2.52 -0.34 6.24
CA GLU A 211 -1.59 0.49 7.01
C GLU A 211 -0.33 -0.24 7.51
N ALA A 212 -0.38 -1.56 7.68
CA ALA A 212 0.77 -2.31 8.23
C ALA A 212 1.75 -2.84 7.16
N VAL A 213 1.29 -2.92 5.90
CA VAL A 213 2.03 -3.41 4.73
C VAL A 213 3.11 -2.43 4.28
N THR A 214 2.84 -1.13 4.42
CA THR A 214 3.60 -0.06 3.77
C THR A 214 4.90 0.33 4.50
N TRP A 215 4.97 0.19 5.82
CA TRP A 215 6.06 0.78 6.62
C TRP A 215 7.26 -0.12 6.91
N ALA A 216 7.11 -1.42 6.71
CA ALA A 216 8.06 -2.43 7.16
C ALA A 216 8.70 -3.18 5.98
N VAL A 217 7.97 -3.34 4.85
CA VAL A 217 8.53 -3.78 3.56
C VAL A 217 9.37 -2.65 2.93
N ALA A 218 8.93 -1.40 3.07
CA ALA A 218 9.60 -0.24 2.46
C ALA A 218 10.98 0.06 3.07
N ARG A 219 11.18 -0.11 4.38
CA ARG A 219 12.43 0.32 5.05
C ARG A 219 13.62 -0.61 4.88
N ALA A 220 13.42 -1.85 4.44
CA ALA A 220 14.51 -2.82 4.33
C ALA A 220 15.11 -2.93 2.91
N ALA A 221 14.50 -2.32 1.90
CA ALA A 221 14.92 -2.49 0.50
C ALA A 221 15.06 -1.17 -0.29
N MET A 222 15.25 -0.04 0.43
CA MET A 222 15.00 1.33 -0.03
C MET A 222 15.80 1.78 -1.27
N ALA A 223 15.09 1.86 -2.40
CA ALA A 223 15.06 2.93 -3.42
C ALA A 223 14.69 2.32 -4.78
N GLU A 224 15.36 1.23 -5.16
CA GLU A 224 15.09 0.46 -6.38
C GLU A 224 13.78 -0.34 -6.27
N THR A 225 13.30 -0.59 -5.05
CA THR A 225 12.05 -1.29 -4.77
C THR A 225 10.81 -0.42 -4.83
N GLU A 226 10.84 0.86 -4.45
CA GLU A 226 9.62 1.67 -4.40
C GLU A 226 9.08 1.99 -5.80
N ALA A 227 9.98 2.28 -6.75
CA ALA A 227 9.61 2.46 -8.14
C ALA A 227 9.05 1.17 -8.76
N ALA A 228 9.68 0.02 -8.48
CA ALA A 228 9.22 -1.29 -8.95
C ALA A 228 7.87 -1.69 -8.32
N MET A 229 7.69 -1.41 -7.02
CA MET A 229 6.42 -1.59 -6.30
C MET A 229 5.32 -0.72 -6.91
N ASN A 230 5.63 0.56 -7.17
CA ASN A 230 4.65 1.44 -7.80
C ASN A 230 4.29 0.97 -9.20
N ALA A 231 5.26 0.62 -10.04
CA ALA A 231 5.02 0.14 -11.40
C ALA A 231 4.18 -1.15 -11.41
N ASP A 232 4.47 -2.10 -10.51
CA ASP A 232 3.68 -3.33 -10.34
C ASP A 232 2.25 -3.01 -9.90
N LEU A 233 2.08 -2.16 -8.88
CA LEU A 233 0.76 -1.77 -8.38
C LEU A 233 -0.04 -1.01 -9.45
N GLU A 234 0.55 -0.02 -10.11
CA GLU A 234 -0.10 0.72 -11.19
C GLU A 234 -0.55 -0.21 -12.31
N SER A 235 0.31 -1.14 -12.74
CA SER A 235 -0.05 -2.13 -13.75
C SER A 235 -1.26 -2.98 -13.33
N ARG A 236 -1.28 -3.50 -12.10
CA ARG A 236 -2.40 -4.29 -11.59
C ARG A 236 -3.70 -3.47 -11.50
N LEU A 237 -3.63 -2.23 -11.02
CA LEU A 237 -4.80 -1.36 -10.88
C LEU A 237 -5.32 -0.88 -12.23
N LEU A 238 -4.44 -0.55 -13.18
CA LEU A 238 -4.83 -0.22 -14.55
C LEU A 238 -5.55 -1.40 -15.21
N ASN A 239 -5.00 -2.61 -15.08
CA ASN A 239 -5.67 -3.83 -15.57
C ASN A 239 -7.03 -4.05 -14.90
N LEU A 240 -7.13 -3.89 -13.57
CA LEU A 240 -8.39 -3.99 -12.82
C LEU A 240 -9.44 -2.99 -13.35
N LEU A 241 -9.02 -1.77 -13.65
CA LEU A 241 -9.88 -0.70 -14.15
C LEU A 241 -10.17 -0.80 -15.66
N GLY A 242 -9.71 -1.86 -16.33
CA GLY A 242 -9.94 -2.08 -17.77
C GLY A 242 -8.98 -1.33 -18.70
N TYR A 243 -7.98 -0.64 -18.16
CA TYR A 243 -6.87 -0.05 -18.91
C TYR A 243 -5.79 -1.10 -19.14
N SER A 244 -6.08 -2.14 -19.92
CA SER A 244 -5.03 -3.07 -20.34
C SER A 244 -4.05 -2.37 -21.28
N ALA A 245 -2.79 -2.80 -21.28
CA ALA A 245 -1.80 -2.42 -22.29
C ALA A 245 -2.16 -3.06 -23.66
N ALA A 246 -3.34 -2.74 -24.19
CA ALA A 246 -3.74 -3.07 -25.54
C ALA A 246 -3.25 -1.97 -26.47
N GLY A 247 -1.99 -2.13 -26.91
CA GLY A 247 -1.51 -1.58 -28.17
C GLY A 247 -1.13 -0.10 -28.17
N SER A 248 0.13 0.15 -28.52
CA SER A 248 0.50 1.28 -29.39
C SER A 248 -0.31 1.21 -30.70
N GLY A 249 -1.58 1.61 -30.64
CA GLY A 249 -2.47 1.77 -31.77
C GLY A 249 -3.00 3.19 -31.73
N ASN A 250 -2.53 4.00 -32.68
CA ASN A 250 -2.96 5.37 -32.94
C ASN A 250 -4.40 5.68 -32.51
N VAL A 251 -4.55 6.69 -31.66
CA VAL A 251 -5.62 7.67 -31.74
C VAL A 251 -4.98 9.04 -31.69
#